data_AF-A0A7K2XMP7-F1
#
_entry.id   AF-A0A7K2XMP7-F1
#
_cell.length_a   1.000
_cell.length_b   1.000
_cell.length_c   1.000
_cell.angle_alpha   90.00
_cell.angle_beta   90.00
_cell.angle_gamma   90.00
#
_symmetry.space_group_name_H-M   'P 1'
#
loop_
_entity.id
_entity.type
_entity.pdbx_description
1 polymer ?
#
loop_
_entity_poly.entity_id
_entity_poly.type
_entity_poly.pdbx_seq_one_letter_code
_entity_poly.pdbx_strand_id
1 'polypeptide(L)'
;LRTDTSGDPTFAELLDRVRRTDLAAYAHQELPFDRVVEHLNPVRTTAHHPLAQVVVQLHHDYTRDAPGAAATRGLFREGGPALLDTVSTKFDLTFALTELRDADGGPGGLAGGLEYAT
;
A
#
# COMPACT_ATOMS: atom_id res chain seq x y z
N LEU A 1 -5.13 -7.80 -1.72
CA LEU A 1 -4.95 -9.27 -1.66
C LEU A 1 -5.75 -9.80 -0.46
N ARG A 2 -6.25 -11.04 -0.50
CA ARG A 2 -7.12 -11.58 0.57
C ARG A 2 -6.26 -12.30 1.60
N THR A 3 -6.30 -11.87 2.85
CA THR A 3 -5.56 -12.50 3.94
C THR A 3 -6.50 -13.37 4.78
N ASP A 4 -6.14 -14.63 4.99
CA ASP A 4 -6.85 -15.54 5.90
C ASP A 4 -6.29 -15.45 7.33
N THR A 5 -7.09 -14.82 8.21
CA THR A 5 -6.79 -14.63 9.64
C THR A 5 -7.41 -15.70 10.54
N SER A 6 -8.00 -16.76 9.98
CA SER A 6 -8.67 -17.80 10.76
C SER A 6 -7.70 -18.66 11.60
N GLY A 7 -8.22 -19.22 12.70
CA GLY A 7 -7.50 -20.21 13.51
C GLY A 7 -6.49 -19.65 14.52
N ASP A 8 -6.62 -18.39 14.92
CA ASP A 8 -5.77 -17.72 15.92
C ASP A 8 -4.26 -17.87 15.66
N PRO A 9 -3.77 -17.44 14.48
CA PRO A 9 -2.36 -17.59 14.14
C PRO A 9 -1.48 -16.65 14.96
N THR A 10 -0.27 -17.09 15.28
CA THR A 10 0.80 -16.19 15.70
C THR A 10 1.10 -15.16 14.60
N PHE A 11 1.75 -14.06 14.98
CA PHE A 11 2.17 -13.04 14.02
C PHE A 11 3.04 -13.62 12.89
N ALA A 12 3.98 -14.51 13.23
CA ALA A 12 4.87 -15.12 12.24
C ALA A 12 4.11 -16.03 11.26
N GLU A 13 3.13 -16.80 11.74
CA GLU A 13 2.29 -17.64 10.88
C GLU A 13 1.41 -16.80 9.96
N LEU A 14 0.83 -15.71 10.46
CA LEU A 14 0.05 -14.79 9.64
C LEU A 14 0.92 -14.12 8.58
N LEU A 15 2.13 -13.69 8.95
CA LEU A 15 3.09 -13.09 8.01
C LEU A 15 3.49 -14.07 6.90
N ASP A 16 3.67 -15.35 7.22
CA ASP A 16 3.93 -16.37 6.21
C ASP A 16 2.72 -16.58 5.27
N ARG A 17 1.49 -16.61 5.82
CA ARG A 17 0.25 -16.68 5.00
C ARG A 17 0.14 -15.51 4.03
N VAL A 18 0.39 -14.28 4.50
CA VAL A 18 0.41 -13.07 3.67
C VAL A 18 1.47 -13.21 2.58
N ARG A 19 2.72 -13.54 2.95
CA ARG A 19 3.82 -13.71 1.99
C ARG A 19 3.48 -14.73 0.90
N ARG A 20 2.95 -15.90 1.27
CA ARG A 20 2.56 -16.95 0.30
C ARG A 20 1.48 -16.45 -0.65
N THR A 21 0.48 -15.75 -0.13
CA THR A 21 -0.64 -15.22 -0.93
C THR A 21 -0.16 -14.16 -1.90
N ASP A 22 0.69 -13.25 -1.44
CA ASP A 22 1.18 -12.14 -2.24
C ASP A 22 2.14 -12.61 -3.34
N LEU A 23 3.04 -13.53 -3.02
CA LEU A 23 3.92 -14.14 -4.02
C LEU A 23 3.15 -14.93 -5.09
N ALA A 24 2.10 -15.67 -4.69
CA ALA A 24 1.24 -16.35 -5.65
C ALA A 24 0.49 -15.36 -6.55
N ALA A 25 0.04 -14.23 -6.01
CA ALA A 25 -0.63 -13.20 -6.80
C ALA A 25 0.30 -12.50 -7.79
N TYR A 26 1.57 -12.27 -7.46
CA TYR A 26 2.54 -11.71 -8.40
C TYR A 26 2.77 -12.59 -9.65
N ALA A 27 2.54 -13.90 -9.55
CA ALA A 27 2.58 -14.80 -10.71
C ALA A 27 1.43 -14.54 -11.72
N HIS A 28 0.43 -13.75 -11.33
CA HIS A 28 -0.75 -13.40 -12.15
C HIS A 28 -0.88 -11.89 -12.40
N GLN A 29 0.19 -11.11 -12.20
CA GLN A 29 0.15 -9.64 -12.26
C GLN A 29 -0.24 -9.06 -13.62
N GLU A 30 -0.11 -9.83 -14.70
CA GLU A 30 -0.49 -9.39 -16.05
C GLU A 30 -2.01 -9.34 -16.25
N LEU A 31 -2.80 -9.93 -15.35
CA LEU A 31 -4.26 -9.91 -15.43
C LEU A 31 -4.77 -8.50 -15.05
N PRO A 32 -5.47 -7.78 -15.95
CA PRO A 32 -5.99 -6.46 -15.64
C PRO A 32 -7.03 -6.52 -14.51
N PHE A 33 -6.97 -5.56 -13.60
CA PHE A 33 -7.90 -5.47 -12.46
C PHE A 33 -9.37 -5.48 -12.90
N ASP A 34 -9.73 -4.76 -13.96
CA ASP A 34 -11.10 -4.67 -14.46
C ASP A 34 -11.65 -6.04 -14.89
N ARG A 35 -10.80 -6.95 -15.39
CA ARG A 35 -11.19 -8.32 -15.74
C ARG A 35 -11.48 -9.16 -14.51
N VAL A 36 -10.73 -8.94 -13.42
CA VAL A 36 -11.00 -9.60 -12.14
C VAL A 36 -12.34 -9.13 -11.58
N VAL A 37 -12.61 -7.82 -11.62
CA VAL A 37 -13.90 -7.26 -11.18
C VAL A 37 -15.05 -7.79 -12.03
N GLU A 38 -14.90 -7.81 -13.35
CA GLU A 38 -15.90 -8.34 -14.28
C GLU A 38 -16.23 -9.81 -13.96
N HIS A 39 -15.20 -10.63 -13.75
CA HIS A 39 -15.37 -12.06 -13.47
C HIS A 39 -16.01 -12.33 -12.10
N LEU A 40 -15.58 -11.60 -11.06
CA LEU A 40 -16.13 -11.76 -9.70
C LEU A 40 -17.53 -11.16 -9.56
N ASN A 41 -17.92 -10.24 -10.45
CA ASN A 41 -19.21 -9.56 -10.49
C ASN A 41 -19.74 -9.14 -9.09
N PRO A 42 -18.97 -8.38 -8.30
CA PRO A 42 -19.43 -7.90 -7.00
C PRO A 42 -20.60 -6.93 -7.15
N VAL A 43 -21.34 -6.71 -6.05
CA VAL A 43 -22.40 -5.69 -6.02
C VAL A 43 -21.80 -4.34 -6.39
N ARG A 44 -22.31 -3.74 -7.47
CA ARG A 44 -21.81 -2.46 -7.98
C ARG A 44 -22.34 -1.33 -7.11
N THR A 45 -21.43 -0.45 -6.70
CA THR A 45 -21.73 0.78 -5.95
C THR A 45 -20.79 1.89 -6.41
N THR A 46 -21.28 3.13 -6.38
CA THR A 46 -20.43 4.32 -6.58
C THR A 46 -19.81 4.82 -5.28
N ALA A 47 -20.21 4.26 -4.13
CA ALA A 47 -19.76 4.69 -2.82
C ALA A 47 -18.45 4.02 -2.37
N HIS A 48 -18.12 2.83 -2.92
CA HIS A 48 -16.95 2.06 -2.51
C HIS A 48 -16.23 1.42 -3.69
N HIS A 49 -14.93 1.21 -3.54
CA HIS A 49 -14.13 0.47 -4.49
C HIS A 49 -14.50 -1.04 -4.48
N PRO A 50 -14.54 -1.71 -5.66
CA PRO A 50 -15.25 -2.98 -5.82
C PRO A 50 -14.68 -4.16 -5.05
N LEU A 51 -13.37 -4.19 -4.76
CA LEU A 51 -12.71 -5.37 -4.16
C LEU A 51 -11.94 -5.08 -2.86
N ALA A 52 -11.70 -3.82 -2.54
CA ALA A 52 -10.93 -3.42 -1.36
C ALA A 52 -11.30 -2.00 -0.96
N GLN A 53 -11.40 -1.78 0.34
CA GLN A 53 -11.69 -0.50 0.98
C GLN A 53 -10.48 0.05 1.74
N VAL A 54 -9.54 -0.82 2.10
CA VAL A 54 -8.29 -0.48 2.78
C VAL A 54 -7.12 -0.90 1.91
N VAL A 55 -6.19 0.02 1.68
CA VAL A 55 -4.97 -0.23 0.92
C VAL A 55 -3.75 0.17 1.75
N VAL A 56 -2.70 -0.64 1.63
CA VAL A 56 -1.38 -0.35 2.19
C VAL A 56 -0.40 -0.25 1.04
N GLN A 57 0.33 0.86 0.99
CA GLN A 57 1.39 1.13 0.05
C GLN A 57 2.68 1.29 0.82
N LEU A 58 3.70 0.50 0.46
CA LEU A 58 5.05 0.63 1.00
C LEU A 58 5.98 1.00 -0.14
N HIS A 59 6.58 2.16 -0.04
CA HIS A 59 7.61 2.65 -0.94
C HIS A 59 8.98 2.41 -0.30
N HIS A 60 9.96 2.04 -1.12
CA HIS A 60 11.34 1.96 -0.66
C HIS A 60 12.11 3.18 -1.19
N ASP A 61 12.86 3.85 -0.32
CA ASP A 61 13.77 4.93 -0.72
C ASP A 61 15.01 4.33 -1.41
N TYR A 62 14.89 4.01 -2.70
CA TYR A 62 16.01 3.61 -3.54
C TYR A 62 16.93 4.78 -3.92
N THR A 63 16.66 6.01 -3.42
CA THR A 63 17.31 7.23 -3.91
C THR A 63 18.50 7.71 -3.08
N ARG A 64 18.97 6.95 -2.08
CA ARG A 64 20.08 7.40 -1.20
C ARG A 64 21.32 7.92 -1.94
N ASP A 65 21.59 7.41 -3.15
CA ASP A 65 22.73 7.80 -3.99
C ASP A 65 22.35 8.62 -5.26
N ALA A 66 21.07 8.99 -5.44
CA ALA A 66 20.62 9.75 -6.60
C ALA A 66 20.63 11.27 -6.33
N PRO A 67 21.17 12.11 -7.23
CA PRO A 67 21.05 13.55 -7.12
C PRO A 67 19.56 13.96 -7.11
N GLY A 68 19.07 14.51 -6.00
CA GLY A 68 17.67 14.91 -5.84
C GLY A 68 16.85 14.14 -4.80
N ALA A 69 17.42 13.13 -4.12
CA ALA A 69 16.76 12.33 -3.07
C ALA A 69 16.09 13.14 -1.95
N ALA A 70 16.63 14.33 -1.65
CA ALA A 70 16.04 15.27 -0.70
C ALA A 70 14.64 15.78 -1.12
N ALA A 71 14.32 15.79 -2.43
CA ALA A 71 13.03 16.23 -2.95
C ALA A 71 11.91 15.22 -2.67
N THR A 72 12.21 13.91 -2.69
CA THR A 72 11.24 12.85 -2.36
C THR A 72 10.85 12.87 -0.88
N ARG A 73 11.80 13.26 -0.01
CA ARG A 73 11.54 13.52 1.42
C ARG A 73 10.60 14.72 1.66
N GLY A 74 10.45 15.59 0.66
CA GLY A 74 9.56 16.74 0.69
C GLY A 74 8.07 16.42 0.46
N LEU A 75 7.73 15.18 0.07
CA LEU A 75 6.33 14.77 -0.15
C LEU A 75 5.54 14.59 1.15
N PHE A 76 6.23 14.45 2.29
CA PHE A 76 5.59 14.28 3.60
C PHE A 76 6.24 15.23 4.62
N ARG A 77 6.23 16.53 4.31
CA ARG A 77 6.70 17.55 5.28
C ARG A 77 5.72 17.64 6.44
N GLU A 78 6.26 17.79 7.66
CA GLU A 78 5.52 18.19 8.85
C GLU A 78 4.52 19.32 8.50
N GLY A 79 3.21 19.05 8.61
CA GLY A 79 2.17 20.08 8.40
C GLY A 79 1.21 19.89 7.23
N GLY A 80 0.87 18.64 6.86
CA GLY A 80 -0.23 18.35 5.93
C GLY A 80 0.27 17.93 4.55
N PRO A 81 -0.56 17.21 3.78
CA PRO A 81 -0.13 16.53 2.57
C PRO A 81 0.49 17.55 1.62
N ALA A 82 1.73 17.28 1.17
CA ALA A 82 2.15 17.86 -0.10
C ALA A 82 1.10 17.37 -1.09
N LEU A 83 0.34 18.32 -1.64
CA LEU A 83 -0.78 18.05 -2.55
C LEU A 83 -0.25 17.21 -3.72
N LEU A 84 -0.30 15.89 -3.59
CA LEU A 84 -0.79 15.07 -4.66
C LEU A 84 -2.19 15.64 -4.90
N ASP A 85 -2.37 16.33 -6.02
CA ASP A 85 -3.67 16.83 -6.45
C ASP A 85 -4.72 15.80 -6.05
N THR A 86 -5.64 16.19 -5.18
CA THR A 86 -6.59 15.31 -4.52
C THR A 86 -7.59 14.80 -5.55
N VAL A 87 -7.13 13.85 -6.37
CA VAL A 87 -7.98 12.94 -7.12
C VAL A 87 -8.62 12.08 -6.04
N SER A 88 -9.93 12.23 -5.83
CA SER A 88 -10.73 11.51 -4.81
C SER A 88 -10.09 10.22 -4.31
N THR A 89 -9.94 10.04 -2.99
CA THR A 89 -9.51 8.74 -2.47
C THR A 89 -10.47 7.67 -3.00
N LYS A 90 -9.93 6.74 -3.79
CA LYS A 90 -10.72 5.64 -4.33
C LYS A 90 -11.08 4.63 -3.24
N PHE A 91 -10.40 4.69 -2.10
CA PHE A 91 -10.49 3.75 -1.00
C PHE A 91 -10.97 4.47 0.27
N ASP A 92 -11.60 3.74 1.17
CA ASP A 92 -12.04 4.29 2.46
C ASP A 92 -10.82 4.68 3.32
N LEU A 93 -9.74 3.88 3.28
CA LEU A 93 -8.46 4.14 3.96
C LEU A 93 -7.26 3.78 3.08
N THR A 94 -6.26 4.65 3.05
CA THR A 94 -4.97 4.38 2.40
C THR A 94 -3.82 4.67 3.37
N PHE A 95 -3.02 3.66 3.68
CA PHE A 95 -1.75 3.82 4.37
C PHE A 95 -0.65 4.00 3.32
N ALA A 96 -0.09 5.20 3.21
CA ALA A 96 1.02 5.49 2.32
C ALA A 96 2.31 5.62 3.15
N LEU A 97 3.14 4.60 3.11
CA LEU A 97 4.35 4.47 3.94
C LEU A 97 5.60 4.42 3.07
N THR A 98 6.69 5.00 3.55
CA THR A 98 8.03 4.91 2.98
C THR A 98 8.97 4.30 4.00
N GLU A 99 9.69 3.25 3.60
CA GLU A 99 10.76 2.67 4.40
C GLU A 99 12.00 3.55 4.37
N LEU A 100 12.44 3.98 5.56
CA LEU A 100 13.69 4.70 5.76
C LEU A 100 14.80 3.72 6.11
N ARG A 101 16.02 4.05 5.69
CA ARG A 101 17.23 3.29 6.00
C ARG A 101 18.21 4.17 6.78
N ASP A 102 18.88 3.63 7.79
CA ASP A 102 19.96 4.34 8.49
C ASP A 102 21.24 4.43 7.62
N ALA A 103 22.28 5.10 8.12
CA ALA A 103 23.53 5.31 7.37
C ALA A 103 24.24 4.00 6.98
N ASP A 104 24.04 2.93 7.74
CA ASP A 104 24.64 1.61 7.52
C ASP A 104 23.75 0.69 6.66
N GLY A 105 22.61 1.19 6.18
CA GLY A 105 21.63 0.44 5.38
C GLY A 105 20.66 -0.41 6.21
N GLY A 106 20.73 -0.32 7.54
CA GLY A 106 19.78 -0.93 8.47
C GLY A 106 18.42 -0.21 8.51
N PRO A 107 17.43 -0.76 9.24
CA PRO A 107 16.10 -0.16 9.34
C PRO A 107 16.15 1.22 10.03
N GLY A 108 15.80 2.27 9.28
CA GLY A 108 15.72 3.65 9.78
C GLY A 108 14.32 4.09 10.22
N GLY A 109 13.35 3.17 10.21
CA GLY A 109 11.94 3.42 10.53
C GLY A 109 11.04 3.55 9.30
N LEU A 110 9.78 3.89 9.53
CA LEU A 110 8.77 4.16 8.49
C LEU A 110 8.29 5.60 8.64
N ALA A 111 8.13 6.31 7.52
CA ALA A 111 7.51 7.64 7.47
C ALA A 111 6.34 7.61 6.47
N GLY A 112 5.29 8.40 6.70
CA GLY A 112 4.12 8.39 5.82
C GLY A 112 2.87 8.98 6.44
N GLY A 113 1.72 8.65 5.85
CA GLY A 113 0.43 9.17 6.27
C GLY A 113 -0.73 8.18 6.08
N LEU A 114 -1.86 8.53 6.70
CA LEU A 114 -3.15 7.89 6.51
C LEU A 114 -4.06 8.86 5.76
N GLU A 115 -4.55 8.44 4.60
CA GLU A 115 -5.62 9.11 3.87
C GLU A 115 -6.94 8.37 4.15
N TYR A 116 -8.03 9.11 4.27
CA TYR A 116 -9.36 8.54 4.54
C TYR A 116 -10.46 9.29 3.79
N ALA A 117 -11.53 8.57 3.45
CA ALA A 117 -12.72 9.15 2.83
C ALA A 117 -13.52 9.96 3.88
N THR A 118 -13.90 11.20 3.53
CA THR A 118 -14.73 12.10 4.34
C THR A 118 -16.16 12.15 3.87
#